data_AF-A0A8J5PAQ6-F1
#
_entry.id   AF-A0A8J5PAQ6-F1
#
_cell.length_a   1.000
_cell.length_b   1.000
_cell.length_c   1.000
_cell.angle_alpha   90.00
_cell.angle_beta   90.00
_cell.angle_gamma   90.00
#
_symmetry.space_group_name_H-M   'P 1'
#
loop_
_entity.id
_entity.type
_entity.pdbx_description
1 polymer ?
#
loop_
_entity_poly.entity_id
_entity_poly.type
_entity_poly.pdbx_seq_one_letter_code
_entity_poly.pdbx_strand_id
1 'polypeptide(L)'
;MDEDLIIYYNDDIDSDNLAAAMALFKATHWKPTVRVLWILEPRQVCFGLSMTMDQITRCKELIKQHFPSVENPFKTLLNGDIKQQDIDIKDLTKDDRKILEMAVKPKYGSINDATLHARLSALDLATCLSEWSNNSPIEVLVDHETLEHIENPLKEYDDILKKVLDFDHRTDSLRGWYNKCIWRLEHDRKLSDISVEQLVLDKVLNRIETAGRVRFFGGSSLRILQQFLDRGVASKIKCHLQVGSCDMSANLFSNQFNIALNQRAAKTVLNQYKEFADFTVVPSHTAQSIAYSALGLQRVGGHCIEKRILGFNCREEPSRSSQIKCHCSNNTLTKPTPCQT
;
A
#
# COMPACT_ATOMS: atom_id res chain seq x y z
N MET A 1 -11.17 12.48 32.09
CA MET A 1 -9.88 12.68 31.42
C MET A 1 -10.14 12.38 29.97
N ASP A 2 -9.92 13.36 29.09
CA ASP A 2 -10.17 13.15 27.66
C ASP A 2 -9.13 12.16 27.12
N GLU A 3 -9.59 11.14 26.39
CA GLU A 3 -8.72 10.13 25.81
C GLU A 3 -7.83 10.75 24.71
N ASP A 4 -6.57 10.34 24.64
CA ASP A 4 -5.69 10.70 23.53
C ASP A 4 -6.03 9.82 22.32
N LEU A 5 -6.12 10.45 21.15
CA LEU A 5 -6.40 9.77 19.89
C LEU A 5 -5.13 9.67 19.04
N ILE A 6 -4.89 8.48 18.51
CA ILE A 6 -3.89 8.22 17.50
C ILE A 6 -4.61 7.70 16.25
N ILE A 7 -4.32 8.30 15.11
CA ILE A 7 -4.82 7.84 13.80
C ILE A 7 -3.63 7.26 13.04
N TYR A 8 -3.73 5.98 12.67
CA TYR A 8 -2.84 5.32 11.72
C TYR A 8 -3.56 5.25 10.38
N TYR A 9 -3.05 5.94 9.36
CA TYR A 9 -3.64 5.98 8.01
C TYR A 9 -2.60 5.53 6.99
N ASN A 10 -2.81 4.35 6.39
CA ASN A 10 -1.85 3.74 5.47
C ASN A 10 -2.56 2.83 4.47
N ASP A 11 -1.90 2.42 3.39
CA ASP A 11 -2.43 1.44 2.43
C ASP A 11 -2.10 -0.01 2.79
N ASP A 12 -1.11 -0.20 3.65
CA ASP A 12 -0.67 -1.48 4.21
C ASP A 12 -0.37 -2.56 3.16
N ILE A 13 0.13 -2.14 1.98
CA ILE A 13 0.60 -3.07 0.93
C ILE A 13 1.96 -3.66 1.31
N ASP A 14 2.88 -2.81 1.74
CA ASP A 14 4.29 -3.17 1.94
C ASP A 14 4.54 -3.74 3.34
N SER A 15 5.62 -4.52 3.49
CA SER A 15 5.99 -5.14 4.78
C SER A 15 6.46 -4.14 5.84
N ASP A 16 6.96 -2.97 5.43
CA ASP A 16 7.33 -1.89 6.34
C ASP A 16 6.12 -1.16 6.93
N ASN A 17 5.00 -1.09 6.21
CA ASN A 17 3.74 -0.60 6.74
C ASN A 17 3.25 -1.46 7.92
N LEU A 18 3.28 -2.79 7.76
CA LEU A 18 2.91 -3.69 8.85
C LEU A 18 3.92 -3.59 10.02
N ALA A 19 5.20 -3.38 9.74
CA ALA A 19 6.20 -3.13 10.77
C ALA A 19 5.96 -1.80 11.53
N ALA A 20 5.51 -0.75 10.83
CA ALA A 20 5.11 0.52 11.44
C ALA A 20 3.86 0.36 12.31
N ALA A 21 2.86 -0.38 11.84
CA ALA A 21 1.67 -0.72 12.61
C ALA A 21 2.04 -1.48 13.90
N MET A 22 2.94 -2.46 13.81
CA MET A 22 3.46 -3.19 14.96
C MET A 22 4.20 -2.28 15.95
N ALA A 23 5.08 -1.39 15.46
CA ALA A 23 5.81 -0.46 16.30
C ALA A 23 4.86 0.48 17.05
N LEU A 24 3.83 0.98 16.35
CA LEU A 24 2.79 1.81 16.93
C LEU A 24 2.01 1.04 18.00
N PHE A 25 1.55 -0.17 17.68
CA PHE A 25 0.83 -1.04 18.60
C PHE A 25 1.64 -1.26 19.89
N LYS A 26 2.94 -1.60 19.79
CA LYS A 26 3.81 -1.80 20.96
C LYS A 26 3.95 -0.56 21.83
N ALA A 27 3.91 0.64 21.23
CA ALA A 27 4.02 1.90 21.95
C ALA A 27 2.72 2.35 22.64
N THR A 28 1.57 1.76 22.30
CA THR A 28 0.25 2.25 22.70
C THR A 28 -0.60 1.23 23.46
N HIS A 29 -0.49 -0.07 23.19
CA HIS A 29 -1.47 -1.05 23.71
C HIS A 29 -1.56 -1.16 25.25
N TRP A 30 -0.51 -0.79 25.98
CA TRP A 30 -0.53 -0.78 27.45
C TRP A 30 -1.15 0.49 28.06
N LYS A 31 -1.50 1.49 27.24
CA LYS A 31 -1.94 2.82 27.71
C LYS A 31 -3.46 2.92 27.66
N PRO A 32 -4.17 2.82 28.80
CA PRO A 32 -5.63 2.80 28.82
C PRO A 32 -6.27 4.12 28.37
N THR A 33 -5.52 5.22 28.38
CA THR A 33 -5.99 6.55 27.96
C THR A 33 -5.69 6.86 26.49
N VAL A 34 -5.16 5.90 25.73
CA VAL A 34 -4.80 6.09 24.32
C VAL A 34 -5.66 5.18 23.46
N ARG A 35 -6.41 5.76 22.55
CA ARG A 35 -7.16 5.03 21.53
C ARG A 35 -6.48 5.15 20.18
N VAL A 36 -6.30 4.02 19.50
CA VAL A 36 -5.77 3.98 18.13
C VAL A 36 -6.91 3.70 17.16
N LEU A 37 -7.03 4.54 16.14
CA LEU A 37 -7.83 4.31 14.94
C LEU A 37 -6.93 3.76 13.85
N TRP A 38 -7.17 2.51 13.45
CA TRP A 38 -6.50 1.88 12.31
C TRP A 38 -7.35 2.14 11.08
N ILE A 39 -6.82 2.89 10.11
CA ILE A 39 -7.54 3.25 8.89
C ILE A 39 -6.68 2.83 7.69
N LEU A 40 -7.27 2.03 6.82
CA LEU A 40 -6.67 1.65 5.55
C LEU A 40 -7.18 2.51 4.40
N GLU A 41 -6.25 3.08 3.63
CA GLU A 41 -6.50 3.69 2.34
C GLU A 41 -6.39 2.64 1.24
N PRO A 42 -7.50 2.13 0.69
CA PRO A 42 -7.45 1.11 -0.34
C PRO A 42 -6.87 1.64 -1.65
N ARG A 43 -6.31 0.73 -2.43
CA ARG A 43 -5.60 1.02 -3.68
C ARG A 43 -6.37 0.53 -4.89
N GLN A 44 -6.19 1.21 -6.01
CA GLN A 44 -6.65 0.71 -7.29
C GLN A 44 -5.79 -0.49 -7.71
N VAL A 45 -6.45 -1.64 -7.90
CA VAL A 45 -5.83 -2.89 -8.36
C VAL A 45 -6.51 -3.36 -9.63
N CYS A 46 -5.84 -4.21 -10.40
CA CYS A 46 -6.42 -4.80 -11.60
C CYS A 46 -5.98 -6.26 -11.75
N PHE A 47 -6.90 -7.17 -11.44
CA PHE A 47 -6.61 -8.60 -11.38
C PHE A 47 -6.22 -9.22 -12.73
N GLY A 48 -6.76 -8.70 -13.83
CA GLY A 48 -6.50 -9.23 -15.18
C GLY A 48 -5.12 -8.90 -15.73
N LEU A 49 -4.40 -7.93 -15.17
CA LEU A 49 -3.08 -7.54 -15.65
C LEU A 49 -2.00 -8.42 -15.04
N SER A 50 -1.24 -9.09 -15.91
CA SER A 50 0.03 -9.71 -15.55
C SER A 50 0.91 -9.87 -16.76
N MET A 51 2.21 -9.68 -16.57
CA MET A 51 3.21 -10.16 -17.52
C MET A 51 3.92 -11.35 -16.88
N THR A 52 4.21 -12.39 -17.67
CA THR A 52 5.15 -13.42 -17.23
C THR A 52 6.56 -12.83 -17.12
N MET A 53 7.46 -13.51 -16.41
CA MET A 53 8.87 -13.11 -16.35
C MET A 53 9.52 -13.03 -17.75
N ASP A 54 9.15 -13.91 -18.68
CA ASP A 54 9.62 -13.85 -20.07
C ASP A 54 9.08 -12.62 -20.79
N GLN A 55 7.80 -12.30 -20.60
CA GLN A 55 7.19 -11.09 -21.15
C GLN A 55 7.84 -9.83 -20.57
N ILE A 56 8.09 -9.77 -19.25
CA ILE A 56 8.78 -8.65 -18.60
C ILE A 56 10.19 -8.50 -19.18
N THR A 57 10.93 -9.61 -19.31
CA THR A 57 12.28 -9.60 -19.85
C THR A 57 12.29 -9.09 -21.29
N ARG A 58 11.40 -9.63 -22.14
CA ARG A 58 11.26 -9.20 -23.52
C ARG A 58 10.82 -7.75 -23.63
N CYS A 59 9.89 -7.31 -22.78
CA CYS A 59 9.42 -5.93 -22.77
C CYS A 59 10.54 -4.95 -22.41
N LYS A 60 11.39 -5.28 -21.43
CA LYS A 60 12.57 -4.47 -21.09
C LYS A 60 13.54 -4.33 -22.27
N GLU A 61 13.76 -5.40 -23.02
CA GLU A 61 14.58 -5.37 -24.24
C GLU A 61 13.97 -4.46 -25.30
N LEU A 62 12.68 -4.60 -25.56
CA LEU A 62 11.94 -3.78 -26.53
C LEU A 62 11.96 -2.29 -26.12
N ILE A 63 11.78 -2.00 -24.82
CA ILE A 63 11.88 -0.63 -24.31
C ILE A 63 13.27 -0.06 -24.58
N LYS A 64 14.32 -0.83 -24.26
CA LYS A 64 15.71 -0.41 -24.48
C LYS A 64 16.04 -0.19 -25.97
N GLN A 65 15.48 -1.01 -26.85
CA GLN A 65 15.71 -0.94 -28.30
C GLN A 65 15.03 0.26 -28.95
N HIS A 66 13.80 0.56 -28.55
CA HIS A 66 12.96 1.54 -29.24
C HIS A 66 12.83 2.89 -28.52
N PHE A 67 13.20 2.96 -27.24
CA PHE A 67 13.18 4.18 -26.44
C PHE A 67 14.57 4.44 -25.82
N PRO A 68 15.61 4.73 -26.64
CA PRO A 68 17.00 4.82 -26.17
C PRO A 68 17.25 5.99 -25.19
N SER A 69 16.33 6.95 -25.09
CA SER A 69 16.38 8.04 -24.09
C SER A 69 15.96 7.60 -22.69
N VAL A 70 15.45 6.37 -22.53
CA VAL A 70 15.07 5.81 -21.23
C VAL A 70 16.32 5.29 -20.51
N GLU A 71 16.61 5.84 -19.33
CA GLU A 71 17.73 5.39 -18.51
C GLU A 71 17.47 4.00 -17.89
N ASN A 72 16.23 3.74 -17.45
CA ASN A 72 15.86 2.49 -16.78
C ASN A 72 14.60 1.85 -17.40
N PRO A 73 14.76 0.87 -18.31
CA PRO A 73 13.64 0.21 -18.98
C PRO A 73 12.64 -0.47 -18.03
N PHE A 74 13.13 -0.97 -16.89
CA PHE A 74 12.26 -1.61 -15.90
C PHE A 74 11.39 -0.58 -15.17
N LYS A 75 11.97 0.57 -14.79
CA LYS A 75 11.22 1.67 -14.18
C LYS A 75 10.16 2.22 -15.14
N THR A 76 10.51 2.40 -16.41
CA THR A 76 9.56 2.82 -17.47
C THR A 76 8.40 1.85 -17.63
N LEU A 77 8.66 0.54 -17.56
CA LEU A 77 7.61 -0.49 -17.56
C LEU A 77 6.70 -0.36 -16.32
N LEU A 78 7.28 -0.26 -15.12
CA LEU A 78 6.53 -0.18 -13.86
C LEU A 78 5.68 1.10 -13.75
N ASN A 79 6.19 2.24 -14.18
CA ASN A 79 5.46 3.50 -14.17
C ASN A 79 4.38 3.57 -15.26
N GLY A 80 4.48 2.74 -16.30
CA GLY A 80 3.65 2.85 -17.49
C GLY A 80 3.94 4.11 -18.29
N ASP A 81 5.21 4.51 -18.38
CA ASP A 81 5.66 5.75 -19.04
C ASP A 81 5.53 5.69 -20.58
N ILE A 82 5.36 4.48 -21.14
CA ILE A 82 5.09 4.28 -22.57
C ILE A 82 3.62 4.59 -22.86
N LYS A 83 3.33 5.47 -23.83
CA LYS A 83 1.96 5.76 -24.27
C LYS A 83 1.60 4.94 -25.49
N GLN A 84 0.31 4.71 -25.72
CA GLN A 84 -0.17 3.96 -26.88
C GLN A 84 0.34 4.54 -28.21
N GLN A 85 0.40 5.86 -28.31
CA GLN A 85 0.90 6.59 -29.48
C GLN A 85 2.40 6.36 -29.73
N ASP A 86 3.17 5.98 -28.70
CA ASP A 86 4.62 5.77 -28.79
C ASP A 86 4.96 4.38 -29.35
N ILE A 87 3.96 3.48 -29.49
CA ILE A 87 4.12 2.09 -29.98
C ILE A 87 3.93 1.99 -31.50
N ASP A 88 3.72 3.09 -32.22
CA ASP A 88 3.62 3.10 -33.68
C ASP A 88 5.00 2.96 -34.38
N ILE A 89 5.69 1.85 -34.08
CA ILE A 89 7.00 1.48 -34.61
C ILE A 89 6.78 0.52 -35.79
N LYS A 90 7.36 0.86 -36.95
CA LYS A 90 7.10 0.16 -38.23
C LYS A 90 7.57 -1.29 -38.28
N ASP A 91 8.65 -1.63 -37.57
CA ASP A 91 9.33 -2.93 -37.70
C ASP A 91 9.08 -3.90 -36.53
N LEU A 92 8.04 -3.65 -35.72
CA LEU A 92 7.65 -4.57 -34.64
C LEU A 92 6.91 -5.79 -35.17
N THR A 93 7.29 -6.97 -34.68
CA THR A 93 6.47 -8.17 -34.84
C THR A 93 5.12 -7.99 -34.14
N LYS A 94 4.10 -8.74 -34.55
CA LYS A 94 2.78 -8.70 -33.89
C LYS A 94 2.85 -9.04 -32.41
N ASP A 95 3.74 -9.97 -32.03
CA ASP A 95 3.90 -10.41 -30.64
C ASP A 95 4.67 -9.38 -29.81
N ASP A 96 5.74 -8.79 -30.36
CA ASP A 96 6.47 -7.71 -29.67
C ASP A 96 5.60 -6.47 -29.49
N ARG A 97 4.74 -6.15 -30.46
CA ARG A 97 3.75 -5.08 -30.33
C ARG A 97 2.82 -5.34 -29.16
N LYS A 98 2.26 -6.55 -29.03
CA LYS A 98 1.41 -6.93 -27.89
C LYS A 98 2.15 -6.81 -26.55
N ILE A 99 3.42 -7.22 -26.50
CA ILE A 99 4.24 -7.10 -25.29
C ILE A 99 4.49 -5.63 -24.91
N LEU A 100 4.73 -4.75 -25.89
CA LEU A 100 4.87 -3.31 -25.65
C LEU A 100 3.53 -2.66 -25.28
N GLU A 101 2.41 -3.12 -25.82
CA GLU A 101 1.07 -2.65 -25.41
C GLU A 101 0.81 -2.95 -23.93
N MET A 102 1.32 -4.07 -23.40
CA MET A 102 1.30 -4.35 -21.96
C MET A 102 2.16 -3.38 -21.14
N ALA A 103 3.08 -2.65 -21.77
CA ALA A 103 3.88 -1.58 -21.16
C ALA A 103 3.14 -0.24 -21.08
N VAL A 104 2.00 -0.07 -21.76
CA VAL A 104 1.15 1.12 -21.61
C VAL A 104 0.43 1.11 -20.27
N LYS A 105 0.32 2.27 -19.60
CA LYS A 105 -0.46 2.38 -18.36
C LYS A 105 -1.90 1.88 -18.61
N PRO A 106 -2.32 0.79 -17.95
CA PRO A 106 -3.62 0.21 -18.19
C PRO A 106 -4.70 1.07 -17.54
N LYS A 107 -5.94 0.93 -18.03
CA LYS A 107 -7.09 1.43 -17.29
C LYS A 107 -7.16 0.67 -15.96
N TYR A 108 -7.52 1.38 -14.89
CA TYR A 108 -7.72 0.75 -13.58
C TYR A 108 -8.72 -0.41 -13.67
N GLY A 109 -8.55 -1.41 -12.81
CA GLY A 109 -9.52 -2.49 -12.67
C GLY A 109 -10.86 -1.98 -12.15
N SER A 110 -11.80 -2.89 -11.96
CA SER A 110 -13.09 -2.47 -11.41
C SER A 110 -12.92 -2.02 -9.95
N ILE A 111 -13.72 -1.05 -9.50
CA ILE A 111 -13.79 -0.65 -8.08
C ILE A 111 -14.10 -1.86 -7.18
N ASN A 112 -14.83 -2.86 -7.71
CA ASN A 112 -15.09 -4.11 -7.00
C ASN A 112 -13.81 -4.90 -6.72
N ASP A 113 -12.85 -4.94 -7.64
CA ASP A 113 -11.57 -5.62 -7.43
C ASP A 113 -10.75 -4.90 -6.34
N ALA A 114 -10.71 -3.57 -6.38
CA ALA A 114 -10.10 -2.75 -5.34
C ALA A 114 -10.77 -2.93 -3.98
N THR A 115 -12.10 -3.08 -3.95
CA THR A 115 -12.88 -3.32 -2.73
C THR A 115 -12.58 -4.69 -2.14
N LEU A 116 -12.49 -5.74 -2.97
CA LEU A 116 -12.09 -7.08 -2.54
C LEU A 116 -10.68 -7.08 -1.96
N HIS A 117 -9.74 -6.40 -2.64
CA HIS A 117 -8.37 -6.27 -2.16
C HIS A 117 -8.33 -5.56 -0.80
N ALA A 118 -8.98 -4.40 -0.70
CA ALA A 118 -9.10 -3.64 0.53
C ALA A 118 -9.66 -4.46 1.70
N ARG A 119 -10.72 -5.23 1.45
CA ARG A 119 -11.35 -6.07 2.47
C ARG A 119 -10.39 -7.13 2.98
N LEU A 120 -9.67 -7.81 2.09
CA LEU A 120 -8.70 -8.82 2.47
C LEU A 120 -7.52 -8.21 3.24
N SER A 121 -6.96 -7.09 2.77
CA SER A 121 -5.85 -6.40 3.44
C SER A 121 -6.24 -5.90 4.84
N ALA A 122 -7.47 -5.40 5.00
CA ALA A 122 -7.99 -4.97 6.29
C ALA A 122 -8.20 -6.13 7.28
N LEU A 123 -8.73 -7.27 6.81
CA LEU A 123 -8.85 -8.48 7.61
C LEU A 123 -7.48 -9.03 8.00
N ASP A 124 -6.50 -8.98 7.09
CA ASP A 124 -5.13 -9.40 7.38
C ASP A 124 -4.49 -8.51 8.47
N LEU A 125 -4.56 -7.18 8.32
CA LEU A 125 -4.08 -6.25 9.36
C LEU A 125 -4.78 -6.49 10.71
N ALA A 126 -6.11 -6.62 10.71
CA ALA A 126 -6.85 -6.85 11.93
C ALA A 126 -6.46 -8.17 12.61
N THR A 127 -6.23 -9.23 11.82
CA THR A 127 -5.73 -10.51 12.32
C THR A 127 -4.36 -10.33 12.99
N CYS A 128 -3.45 -9.58 12.38
CA CYS A 128 -2.15 -9.26 12.97
C CYS A 128 -2.29 -8.52 14.30
N LEU A 129 -3.13 -7.49 14.35
CA LEU A 129 -3.38 -6.70 15.56
C LEU A 129 -4.00 -7.55 16.67
N SER A 130 -4.91 -8.47 16.34
CA SER A 130 -5.53 -9.39 17.29
C SER A 130 -4.53 -10.39 17.88
N GLU A 131 -3.64 -10.94 17.05
CA GLU A 131 -2.54 -11.80 17.51
C GLU A 131 -1.63 -11.06 18.50
N TRP A 132 -1.37 -9.76 18.28
CA TRP A 132 -0.53 -8.96 19.17
C TRP A 132 -1.26 -8.49 20.44
N SER A 133 -2.59 -8.39 20.41
CA SER A 133 -3.41 -7.87 21.52
C SER A 133 -3.94 -8.94 22.47
N ASN A 134 -3.55 -10.20 22.29
CA ASN A 134 -4.14 -11.35 22.98
C ASN A 134 -5.68 -11.38 22.85
N ASN A 135 -6.21 -11.12 21.65
CA ASN A 135 -7.64 -11.07 21.31
C ASN A 135 -8.44 -9.94 22.00
N SER A 136 -7.81 -8.78 22.24
CA SER A 136 -8.59 -7.59 22.59
C SER A 136 -9.37 -7.10 21.37
N PRO A 137 -10.56 -6.48 21.52
CA PRO A 137 -11.34 -6.00 20.38
C PRO A 137 -10.54 -5.05 19.48
N ILE A 138 -10.50 -5.34 18.18
CA ILE A 138 -9.79 -4.54 17.17
C ILE A 138 -10.82 -3.98 16.16
N GLU A 139 -10.74 -2.68 15.91
CA GLU A 139 -11.51 -1.98 14.87
C GLU A 139 -10.54 -1.49 13.79
N VAL A 140 -10.73 -1.93 12.56
CA VAL A 140 -10.05 -1.41 11.36
C VAL A 140 -11.08 -0.78 10.44
N LEU A 141 -10.83 0.47 10.04
CA LEU A 141 -11.68 1.21 9.12
C LEU A 141 -11.07 1.21 7.72
N VAL A 142 -11.90 1.16 6.69
CA VAL A 142 -11.46 1.20 5.28
C VAL A 142 -12.04 2.43 4.59
N ASP A 143 -11.17 3.27 4.05
CA ASP A 143 -11.52 4.52 3.37
C ASP A 143 -11.90 4.30 1.90
N HIS A 144 -13.02 3.62 1.64
CA HIS A 144 -13.47 3.29 0.28
C HIS A 144 -13.72 4.50 -0.61
N GLU A 145 -14.08 5.66 -0.03
CA GLU A 145 -14.30 6.91 -0.78
C GLU A 145 -13.03 7.35 -1.52
N THR A 146 -11.84 6.96 -1.04
CA THR A 146 -10.58 7.28 -1.71
C THR A 146 -10.50 6.71 -3.13
N LEU A 147 -11.17 5.57 -3.42
CA LEU A 147 -11.03 4.86 -4.70
C LEU A 147 -11.49 5.69 -5.90
N GLU A 148 -12.38 6.66 -5.69
CA GLU A 148 -12.85 7.59 -6.73
C GLU A 148 -11.91 8.78 -6.94
N HIS A 149 -10.90 8.92 -6.08
CA HIS A 149 -10.05 10.11 -5.98
C HIS A 149 -8.56 9.82 -6.07
N ILE A 150 -8.14 8.55 -6.02
CA ILE A 150 -6.74 8.17 -6.12
C ILE A 150 -6.38 7.62 -7.50
N GLU A 151 -5.14 7.88 -7.90
CA GLU A 151 -4.53 7.35 -9.10
C GLU A 151 -3.30 6.53 -8.71
N ASN A 152 -3.30 5.20 -8.92
CA ASN A 152 -2.10 4.41 -8.66
C ASN A 152 -1.00 4.82 -9.66
N PRO A 153 0.15 5.34 -9.21
CA PRO A 153 1.22 5.76 -10.11
C PRO A 153 2.04 4.58 -10.65
N LEU A 154 1.91 3.39 -10.06
CA LEU A 154 2.64 2.19 -10.45
C LEU A 154 1.70 1.12 -11.04
N LYS A 155 2.29 0.27 -11.88
CA LYS A 155 1.73 -1.02 -12.24
C LYS A 155 2.18 -2.07 -11.24
N GLU A 156 1.22 -2.74 -10.63
CA GLU A 156 1.47 -3.95 -9.85
C GLU A 156 1.24 -5.15 -10.77
N TYR A 157 2.32 -5.89 -11.05
CA TYR A 157 2.26 -7.16 -11.73
C TYR A 157 2.35 -8.27 -10.67
N ASP A 158 1.20 -8.84 -10.31
CA ASP A 158 1.17 -9.95 -9.35
C ASP A 158 1.48 -11.28 -10.04
N ASP A 159 2.54 -11.95 -9.59
CA ASP A 159 2.96 -13.30 -10.03
C ASP A 159 2.06 -14.42 -9.47
N ILE A 160 0.85 -14.11 -8.98
CA ILE A 160 -0.03 -15.06 -8.27
C ILE A 160 -0.44 -16.25 -9.17
N LEU A 161 -0.28 -16.17 -10.50
CA LEU A 161 -0.56 -17.26 -11.42
C LEU A 161 0.61 -17.50 -12.39
N LYS A 162 1.33 -18.62 -12.20
CA LYS A 162 2.39 -19.12 -13.09
C LYS A 162 1.93 -19.42 -14.53
N LYS A 163 0.62 -19.50 -14.77
CA LYS A 163 0.04 -19.69 -16.10
C LYS A 163 -0.68 -18.42 -16.50
N VAL A 164 -0.37 -17.93 -17.70
CA VAL A 164 -1.17 -16.91 -18.38
C VAL A 164 -2.52 -17.54 -18.68
N LEU A 165 -3.48 -17.30 -17.80
CA LEU A 165 -4.88 -17.32 -18.18
C LEU A 165 -5.12 -16.05 -19.01
N ASP A 166 -6.02 -16.10 -19.98
CA ASP A 166 -6.48 -14.85 -20.59
C ASP A 166 -7.08 -13.93 -19.52
N PHE A 167 -7.22 -12.65 -19.88
CA PHE A 167 -7.55 -11.57 -18.96
C PHE A 167 -8.81 -11.85 -18.13
N ASP A 168 -9.85 -12.38 -18.76
CA ASP A 168 -11.15 -12.63 -18.13
C ASP A 168 -11.07 -13.84 -17.19
N HIS A 169 -10.50 -14.95 -17.66
CA HIS A 169 -10.32 -16.15 -16.84
C HIS A 169 -9.42 -15.90 -15.62
N ARG A 170 -8.39 -15.05 -15.78
CA ARG A 170 -7.53 -14.61 -14.67
C ARG A 170 -8.32 -13.80 -13.65
N THR A 171 -9.08 -12.81 -14.13
CA THR A 171 -9.87 -11.93 -13.29
C THR A 171 -10.86 -12.73 -12.43
N ASP A 172 -11.60 -13.66 -13.03
CA ASP A 172 -12.55 -14.49 -12.30
C ASP A 172 -11.89 -15.45 -11.31
N SER A 173 -10.75 -16.03 -11.70
CA SER A 173 -9.98 -16.90 -10.80
C SER A 173 -9.47 -16.15 -9.56
N LEU A 174 -8.94 -14.94 -9.74
CA LEU A 174 -8.48 -14.10 -8.64
C LEU A 174 -9.63 -13.64 -7.76
N ARG A 175 -10.75 -13.19 -8.32
CA ARG A 175 -11.96 -12.89 -7.54
C ARG A 175 -12.42 -14.07 -6.70
N GLY A 176 -12.45 -15.27 -7.29
CA GLY A 176 -12.78 -16.51 -6.57
C GLY A 176 -11.81 -16.79 -5.41
N TRP A 177 -10.51 -16.57 -5.63
CA TRP A 177 -9.49 -16.70 -4.59
C TRP A 177 -9.67 -15.68 -3.46
N TYR A 178 -9.84 -14.39 -3.78
CA TYR A 178 -10.08 -13.32 -2.79
C TYR A 178 -11.32 -13.62 -1.93
N ASN A 179 -12.45 -13.95 -2.56
CA ASN A 179 -13.68 -14.30 -1.85
C ASN A 179 -13.49 -15.48 -0.90
N LYS A 180 -12.75 -16.51 -1.33
CA LYS A 180 -12.46 -17.67 -0.49
C LYS A 180 -11.57 -17.31 0.71
N CYS A 181 -10.59 -16.42 0.53
CA CYS A 181 -9.72 -15.95 1.60
C CYS A 181 -10.50 -15.09 2.61
N ILE A 182 -11.29 -14.13 2.13
CA ILE A 182 -12.17 -13.29 2.96
C ILE A 182 -13.13 -14.15 3.77
N TRP A 183 -13.83 -15.07 3.11
CA TRP A 183 -14.78 -15.97 3.78
C TRP A 183 -14.13 -16.78 4.90
N ARG A 184 -12.91 -17.28 4.68
CA ARG A 184 -12.16 -18.04 5.70
C ARG A 184 -11.81 -17.19 6.92
N LEU A 185 -11.38 -15.94 6.71
CA LEU A 185 -11.03 -15.03 7.80
C LEU A 185 -12.28 -14.62 8.58
N GLU A 186 -13.37 -14.25 7.90
CA GLU A 186 -14.61 -13.84 8.56
C GLU A 186 -15.28 -14.96 9.37
N HIS A 187 -15.04 -16.23 9.02
CA HIS A 187 -15.58 -17.39 9.73
C HIS A 187 -14.58 -18.05 10.69
N ASP A 188 -13.37 -17.50 10.86
CA ASP A 188 -12.45 -17.98 11.87
C ASP A 188 -12.92 -17.52 13.26
N ARG A 189 -13.26 -18.47 14.12
CA ARG A 189 -13.72 -18.21 15.49
C ARG A 189 -12.69 -17.46 16.33
N LYS A 190 -11.41 -17.46 15.95
CA LYS A 190 -10.37 -16.68 16.62
C LYS A 190 -10.46 -15.16 16.34
N LEU A 191 -11.29 -14.76 15.39
CA LEU A 191 -11.46 -13.38 14.94
C LEU A 191 -12.82 -12.80 15.33
N SER A 192 -13.52 -13.39 16.32
CA SER A 192 -14.86 -12.94 16.75
C SER A 192 -14.89 -11.51 17.29
N ASP A 193 -13.76 -11.00 17.77
CA ASP A 193 -13.62 -9.65 18.34
C ASP A 193 -12.95 -8.66 17.36
N ILE A 194 -12.87 -9.02 16.08
CA ILE A 194 -12.41 -8.13 15.01
C ILE A 194 -13.59 -7.50 14.31
N SER A 195 -13.55 -6.18 14.16
CA SER A 195 -14.42 -5.44 13.25
C SER A 195 -13.61 -4.80 12.13
N VAL A 196 -14.03 -5.05 10.89
CA VAL A 196 -13.56 -4.33 9.70
C VAL A 196 -14.76 -3.60 9.10
N GLU A 197 -14.74 -2.27 9.14
CA GLU A 197 -15.86 -1.43 8.72
C GLU A 197 -15.44 -0.40 7.67
N GLN A 198 -16.42 0.11 6.93
CA GLN A 198 -16.20 1.29 6.12
C GLN A 198 -15.97 2.50 7.03
N LEU A 199 -14.99 3.34 6.65
CA LEU A 199 -14.78 4.62 7.31
C LEU A 199 -16.01 5.51 7.12
N VAL A 200 -16.55 5.99 8.24
CA VAL A 200 -17.57 7.05 8.26
C VAL A 200 -16.90 8.33 8.76
N LEU A 201 -16.67 9.28 7.85
CA LEU A 201 -15.87 10.47 8.13
C LEU A 201 -16.37 11.23 9.36
N ASP A 202 -17.68 11.45 9.49
CA ASP A 202 -18.26 12.18 10.63
C ASP A 202 -17.97 11.50 11.99
N LYS A 203 -17.89 10.16 12.03
CA LYS A 203 -17.49 9.46 13.25
C LYS A 203 -16.03 9.72 13.60
N VAL A 204 -15.15 9.79 12.60
CA VAL A 204 -13.73 10.10 12.79
C VAL A 204 -13.56 11.55 13.24
N LEU A 205 -14.26 12.49 12.60
CA LEU A 205 -14.25 13.90 12.98
C LEU A 205 -14.71 14.11 14.42
N ASN A 206 -15.81 13.47 14.84
CA ASN A 206 -16.30 13.53 16.21
C ASN A 206 -15.25 12.98 17.22
N ARG A 207 -14.59 11.85 16.90
CA ARG A 207 -13.49 11.32 17.72
C ARG A 207 -12.32 12.31 17.82
N ILE A 208 -11.98 13.01 16.72
CA ILE A 208 -10.96 14.07 16.73
C ILE A 208 -11.39 15.22 17.63
N GLU A 209 -12.62 15.72 17.50
CA GLU A 209 -13.15 16.86 18.26
C GLU A 209 -13.26 16.60 19.77
N THR A 210 -13.52 15.36 20.17
CA THR A 210 -13.70 14.97 21.57
C THR A 210 -12.41 14.53 22.28
N ALA A 211 -11.36 14.16 21.53
CA ALA A 211 -10.09 13.70 22.11
C ALA A 211 -9.32 14.80 22.87
N GLY A 212 -8.50 14.46 23.86
CA GLY A 212 -7.65 15.45 24.54
C GLY A 212 -6.52 15.94 23.63
N ARG A 213 -5.87 15.01 22.93
CA ARG A 213 -4.81 15.26 21.95
C ARG A 213 -4.97 14.33 20.77
N VAL A 214 -4.57 14.78 19.57
CA VAL A 214 -4.65 13.96 18.36
C VAL A 214 -3.27 13.88 17.68
N ARG A 215 -2.83 12.66 17.39
CA ARG A 215 -1.65 12.40 16.55
C ARG A 215 -2.06 11.60 15.32
N PHE A 216 -1.52 11.98 14.17
CA PHE A 216 -1.76 11.32 12.91
C PHE A 216 -0.45 10.77 12.34
N PHE A 217 -0.42 9.49 12.03
CA PHE A 217 0.68 8.82 11.34
C PHE A 217 0.19 8.40 9.95
N GLY A 218 0.78 9.01 8.92
CA GLY A 218 0.36 8.83 7.52
C GLY A 218 1.44 8.17 6.67
N GLY A 219 1.07 7.11 5.96
CA GLY A 219 1.93 6.40 5.02
C GLY A 219 1.38 6.34 3.59
N SER A 220 0.24 6.99 3.31
CA SER A 220 -0.45 6.94 2.02
C SER A 220 -0.80 8.34 1.48
N SER A 221 -1.83 8.50 0.66
CA SER A 221 -2.23 9.79 0.09
C SER A 221 -2.62 10.81 1.17
N LEU A 222 -2.61 12.09 0.80
CA LEU A 222 -2.97 13.19 1.70
C LEU A 222 -4.48 13.54 1.67
N ARG A 223 -5.33 12.69 1.05
CA ARG A 223 -6.76 12.96 0.86
C ARG A 223 -7.51 13.17 2.17
N ILE A 224 -7.34 12.27 3.15
CA ILE A 224 -8.05 12.38 4.44
C ILE A 224 -7.62 13.65 5.22
N LEU A 225 -6.36 14.07 5.09
CA LEU A 225 -5.88 15.31 5.70
C LEU A 225 -6.49 16.55 5.03
N GLN A 226 -6.73 16.50 3.73
CA GLN A 226 -7.51 17.55 3.05
C GLN A 226 -8.92 17.63 3.63
N GLN A 227 -9.58 16.49 3.85
CA GLN A 227 -10.91 16.47 4.49
C GLN A 227 -10.87 17.05 5.90
N PHE A 228 -9.80 16.81 6.68
CA PHE A 228 -9.64 17.40 8.00
C PHE A 228 -9.43 18.93 7.99
N LEU A 229 -8.72 19.46 6.98
CA LEU A 229 -8.64 20.91 6.73
C LEU A 229 -10.01 21.48 6.38
N ASP A 230 -10.67 20.89 5.39
CA ASP A 230 -11.98 21.36 4.88
C ASP A 230 -13.06 21.34 5.97
N ARG A 231 -12.89 20.53 7.02
CA ARG A 231 -13.81 20.41 8.16
C ARG A 231 -13.36 21.17 9.40
N GLY A 232 -12.22 21.87 9.35
CA GLY A 232 -11.76 22.75 10.42
C GLY A 232 -11.21 22.05 11.67
N VAL A 233 -10.90 20.75 11.60
CA VAL A 233 -10.35 19.99 12.75
C VAL A 233 -8.82 19.89 12.76
N ALA A 234 -8.15 20.35 11.69
CA ALA A 234 -6.71 20.24 11.48
C ALA A 234 -5.87 20.83 12.63
N SER A 235 -6.31 21.94 13.22
CA SER A 235 -5.60 22.67 14.30
C SER A 235 -5.40 21.87 15.58
N LYS A 236 -6.09 20.72 15.72
CA LYS A 236 -5.96 19.80 16.85
C LYS A 236 -4.99 18.65 16.60
N ILE A 237 -4.56 18.46 15.35
CA ILE A 237 -3.87 17.26 14.88
C ILE A 237 -2.38 17.54 14.72
N LYS A 238 -1.55 16.70 15.34
CA LYS A 238 -0.10 16.64 15.09
C LYS A 238 0.19 15.55 14.06
N CYS A 239 0.72 15.93 12.91
CA CYS A 239 0.95 15.04 11.77
C CYS A 239 2.40 14.56 11.69
N HIS A 240 2.57 13.27 11.40
CA HIS A 240 3.83 12.62 11.06
C HIS A 240 3.63 11.79 9.79
N LEU A 241 4.19 12.27 8.68
CA LEU A 241 3.87 11.74 7.35
C LEU A 241 5.11 11.21 6.65
N GLN A 242 5.06 9.99 6.13
CA GLN A 242 6.00 9.58 5.10
C GLN A 242 5.56 10.19 3.76
N VAL A 243 6.19 11.29 3.36
CA VAL A 243 5.86 11.97 2.10
C VAL A 243 7.08 12.72 1.58
N GLY A 244 7.23 12.78 0.25
CA GLY A 244 8.29 13.56 -0.37
C GLY A 244 9.68 12.94 -0.25
N SER A 245 10.66 13.66 -0.77
CA SER A 245 12.08 13.33 -0.80
C SER A 245 12.93 14.52 -0.35
N CYS A 246 14.18 14.24 0.05
CA CYS A 246 15.16 15.26 0.40
C CYS A 246 15.58 16.10 -0.81
N ASP A 247 15.46 15.56 -2.02
CA ASP A 247 15.64 16.30 -3.26
C ASP A 247 14.31 16.95 -3.67
N MET A 248 14.20 18.26 -3.46
CA MET A 248 13.00 19.00 -3.84
C MET A 248 12.73 18.99 -5.35
N SER A 249 13.74 18.75 -6.20
CA SER A 249 13.56 18.59 -7.64
C SER A 249 12.99 17.20 -8.00
N ALA A 250 13.18 16.20 -7.13
CA ALA A 250 12.54 14.89 -7.23
C ALA A 250 11.13 14.85 -6.61
N ASN A 251 10.72 15.90 -5.89
CA ASN A 251 9.35 16.12 -5.42
C ASN A 251 8.40 16.65 -6.51
N LEU A 252 8.78 16.54 -7.79
CA LEU A 252 7.82 16.63 -8.88
C LEU A 252 6.67 15.67 -8.57
N PHE A 253 5.45 16.19 -8.54
CA PHE A 253 4.24 15.50 -8.04
C PHE A 253 4.00 14.10 -8.65
N SER A 254 4.63 13.75 -9.77
CA SER A 254 4.56 12.45 -10.43
C SER A 254 5.49 11.38 -9.85
N ASN A 255 6.58 11.75 -9.16
CA ASN A 255 7.67 10.82 -8.83
C ASN A 255 7.68 10.36 -7.36
N GLN A 256 6.82 10.94 -6.53
CA GLN A 256 6.66 10.59 -5.13
C GLN A 256 5.32 9.90 -4.90
N PHE A 257 5.37 8.61 -4.54
CA PHE A 257 4.22 7.70 -4.56
C PHE A 257 2.99 8.27 -3.84
N ASN A 258 3.14 8.67 -2.58
CA ASN A 258 2.04 9.21 -1.76
C ASN A 258 1.48 10.55 -2.28
N ILE A 259 2.33 11.35 -2.94
CA ILE A 259 1.91 12.60 -3.58
C ILE A 259 1.16 12.30 -4.89
N ALA A 260 1.68 11.35 -5.68
CA ALA A 260 1.16 11.01 -6.98
C ALA A 260 -0.24 10.37 -6.91
N LEU A 261 -0.57 9.70 -5.79
CA LEU A 261 -1.90 9.15 -5.55
C LEU A 261 -3.00 10.19 -5.66
N ASN A 262 -2.78 11.37 -5.08
CA ASN A 262 -3.75 12.45 -5.16
C ASN A 262 -3.00 13.79 -5.08
N GLN A 263 -2.51 14.23 -6.24
CA GLN A 263 -1.70 15.44 -6.34
C GLN A 263 -2.47 16.70 -5.90
N ARG A 264 -3.79 16.72 -6.12
CA ARG A 264 -4.65 17.82 -5.70
C ARG A 264 -4.70 17.92 -4.18
N ALA A 265 -4.99 16.82 -3.50
CA ALA A 265 -5.01 16.77 -2.04
C ALA A 265 -3.63 17.10 -1.46
N ALA A 266 -2.57 16.53 -2.05
CA ALA A 266 -1.21 16.80 -1.61
C ALA A 266 -0.84 18.28 -1.74
N LYS A 267 -1.17 18.92 -2.86
CA LYS A 267 -0.96 20.36 -3.05
C LYS A 267 -1.74 21.19 -2.03
N THR A 268 -3.00 20.85 -1.75
CA THR A 268 -3.80 21.56 -0.74
C THR A 268 -3.18 21.45 0.64
N VAL A 269 -2.92 20.22 1.11
CA VAL A 269 -2.40 19.95 2.45
C VAL A 269 -1.01 20.55 2.65
N LEU A 270 -0.11 20.40 1.68
CA LEU A 270 1.25 20.94 1.79
C LEU A 270 1.30 22.47 1.69
N ASN A 271 0.30 23.12 1.08
CA ASN A 271 0.20 24.59 1.10
C ASN A 271 -0.40 25.12 2.41
N GLN A 272 -1.23 24.32 3.08
CA GLN A 272 -1.95 24.67 4.30
C GLN A 272 -1.40 23.97 5.55
N TYR A 273 -0.18 23.41 5.49
CA TYR A 273 0.40 22.61 6.57
C TYR A 273 0.46 23.32 7.93
N LYS A 274 0.51 24.66 7.93
CA LYS A 274 0.53 25.49 9.15
C LYS A 274 -0.80 25.54 9.89
N GLU A 275 -1.88 25.06 9.27
CA GLU A 275 -3.19 24.95 9.92
C GLU A 275 -3.26 23.73 10.86
N PHE A 276 -2.30 22.80 10.75
CA PHE A 276 -2.15 21.69 11.69
C PHE A 276 -1.42 22.13 12.96
N ALA A 277 -1.66 21.43 14.07
CA ALA A 277 -1.00 21.72 15.35
C ALA A 277 0.53 21.52 15.27
N ASP A 278 0.95 20.54 14.48
CA ASP A 278 2.34 20.27 14.13
C ASP A 278 2.35 19.45 12.83
N PHE A 279 3.37 19.61 12.00
CA PHE A 279 3.44 18.95 10.69
C PHE A 279 4.86 18.49 10.38
N THR A 280 5.12 17.22 10.65
CA THR A 280 6.41 16.57 10.39
C THR A 280 6.34 15.73 9.12
N VAL A 281 7.32 15.95 8.24
CA VAL A 281 7.53 15.15 7.03
C VAL A 281 8.76 14.26 7.19
N VAL A 282 8.61 12.98 6.90
CA VAL A 282 9.67 11.96 6.84
C VAL A 282 9.89 11.63 5.36
N PRO A 283 10.98 12.13 4.74
CA PRO A 283 11.26 11.86 3.33
C PRO A 283 11.56 10.39 3.06
N SER A 284 11.26 9.91 1.84
CA SER A 284 11.52 8.52 1.44
C SER A 284 12.97 8.08 1.62
N HIS A 285 13.94 9.00 1.43
CA HIS A 285 15.36 8.71 1.62
C HIS A 285 15.68 8.32 3.06
N THR A 286 15.03 8.97 4.04
CA THR A 286 15.18 8.62 5.45
C THR A 286 14.68 7.20 5.69
N ALA A 287 13.50 6.84 5.17
CA ALA A 287 12.97 5.49 5.29
C ALA A 287 13.84 4.44 4.56
N GLN A 288 14.36 4.77 3.39
CA GLN A 288 15.26 3.89 2.61
C GLN A 288 16.62 3.68 3.26
N SER A 289 17.09 4.63 4.08
CA SER A 289 18.36 4.50 4.81
C SER A 289 18.29 3.51 5.96
N ILE A 290 17.09 3.09 6.37
CA ILE A 290 16.90 2.14 7.46
C ILE A 290 16.95 0.72 6.89
N ALA A 291 17.94 -0.05 7.34
CA ALA A 291 18.03 -1.48 7.05
C ALA A 291 17.38 -2.27 8.19
N TYR A 292 16.49 -3.20 7.83
CA TYR A 292 15.92 -4.16 8.77
C TYR A 292 16.45 -5.56 8.43
N SER A 293 16.45 -6.49 9.39
CA SER A 293 16.69 -7.90 9.05
C SER A 293 15.36 -8.63 8.97
N ALA A 294 15.19 -9.51 7.97
CA ALA A 294 14.03 -10.39 7.88
C ALA A 294 13.85 -11.17 9.20
N LEU A 295 14.97 -11.66 9.75
CA LEU A 295 15.01 -12.36 11.02
C LEU A 295 14.58 -11.48 12.20
N GLY A 296 15.00 -10.22 12.25
CA GLY A 296 14.59 -9.27 13.27
C GLY A 296 13.10 -8.98 13.20
N LEU A 297 12.57 -8.73 12.00
CA LEU A 297 11.15 -8.51 11.78
C LEU A 297 10.31 -9.75 12.12
N GLN A 298 10.75 -10.96 11.73
CA GLN A 298 10.13 -12.23 12.11
C GLN A 298 10.12 -12.42 13.64
N ARG A 299 11.26 -12.21 14.31
CA ARG A 299 11.36 -12.34 15.77
C ARG A 299 10.42 -11.39 16.51
N VAL A 300 10.22 -10.19 15.96
CA VAL A 300 9.50 -9.10 16.64
C VAL A 300 8.01 -9.12 16.30
N GLY A 301 7.63 -9.54 15.09
CA GLY A 301 6.26 -9.50 14.56
C GLY A 301 5.60 -10.85 14.32
N GLY A 302 6.30 -11.95 14.60
CA GLY A 302 5.75 -13.31 14.54
C GLY A 302 5.35 -13.74 13.13
N HIS A 303 4.35 -14.62 13.07
CA HIS A 303 3.91 -15.26 11.83
C HIS A 303 3.33 -14.26 10.82
N CYS A 304 2.65 -13.21 11.30
CA CYS A 304 2.06 -12.16 10.48
C CYS A 304 3.08 -11.42 9.63
N ILE A 305 4.15 -10.92 10.26
CA ILE A 305 5.21 -10.21 9.57
C ILE A 305 6.04 -11.17 8.69
N GLU A 306 6.24 -12.41 9.13
CA GLU A 306 6.91 -13.43 8.32
C GLU A 306 6.18 -13.70 7.00
N LYS A 307 4.85 -13.91 7.04
CA LYS A 307 4.03 -14.15 5.84
C LYS A 307 4.18 -13.01 4.83
N ARG A 308 4.10 -11.76 5.30
CA ARG A 308 4.22 -10.59 4.43
C ARG A 308 5.62 -10.42 3.85
N ILE A 309 6.65 -10.66 4.64
CA ILE A 309 8.03 -10.66 4.14
C ILE A 309 8.22 -11.74 3.07
N LEU A 310 7.75 -12.96 3.32
CA LEU A 310 7.90 -14.06 2.38
C LEU A 310 7.12 -13.80 1.08
N GLY A 311 5.87 -13.33 1.18
CA GLY A 311 5.05 -13.02 0.02
C GLY A 311 5.56 -11.82 -0.77
N PHE A 312 5.80 -10.69 -0.11
CA PHE A 312 6.10 -9.41 -0.77
C PHE A 312 7.58 -9.25 -1.10
N ASN A 313 8.48 -9.51 -0.14
CA ASN A 313 9.91 -9.29 -0.33
C ASN A 313 10.61 -10.48 -0.98
N CYS A 314 10.20 -11.71 -0.66
CA CYS A 314 10.84 -12.93 -1.19
C CYS A 314 10.10 -13.55 -2.38
N ARG A 315 8.90 -13.06 -2.73
CA ARG A 315 8.05 -13.60 -3.81
C ARG A 315 7.76 -15.11 -3.66
N GLU A 316 7.66 -15.60 -2.43
CA GLU A 316 7.32 -16.98 -2.15
C GLU A 316 5.84 -17.26 -2.44
N GLU A 317 5.55 -18.46 -2.97
CA GLU A 317 4.18 -18.82 -3.31
C GLU A 317 3.28 -18.89 -2.06
N PRO A 318 2.00 -18.51 -2.16
CA PRO A 318 1.05 -18.60 -1.03
C PRO A 318 0.95 -20.00 -0.40
N SER A 319 1.12 -21.06 -1.19
CA SER A 319 1.12 -22.47 -0.76
C SER A 319 2.34 -22.82 0.11
N ARG A 320 3.46 -22.14 -0.09
CA ARG A 320 4.70 -22.25 0.70
C ARG A 320 4.63 -21.34 1.92
N SER A 321 4.10 -20.13 1.77
CA SER A 321 3.91 -19.17 2.88
C SER A 321 2.90 -19.63 3.94
N SER A 322 2.03 -20.58 3.60
CA SER A 322 1.05 -21.19 4.52
C SER A 322 1.54 -22.47 5.22
N GLN A 323 2.68 -23.04 4.83
CA GLN A 323 3.16 -24.33 5.35
C GLN A 323 4.55 -24.30 5.98
N ILE A 324 5.33 -23.22 5.87
CA ILE A 324 6.76 -23.30 6.16
C ILE A 324 7.14 -22.53 7.43
N LYS A 325 7.66 -23.27 8.42
CA LYS A 325 8.68 -22.79 9.36
C LYS A 325 9.95 -22.46 8.54
N CYS A 326 9.97 -21.34 7.82
CA CYS A 326 11.12 -21.01 6.97
C CYS A 326 12.01 -20.09 7.78
N HIS A 327 13.17 -20.61 8.20
CA HIS A 327 14.16 -19.76 8.86
C HIS A 327 14.65 -18.75 7.83
N CYS A 328 14.30 -17.48 8.02
CA CYS A 328 14.96 -16.36 7.36
C CYS A 328 16.42 -16.32 7.85
N SER A 329 17.28 -17.20 7.32
CA SER A 329 18.70 -17.24 7.67
C SER A 329 19.41 -16.06 7.00
N ASN A 330 19.54 -14.98 7.76
CA ASN A 330 20.47 -13.86 7.55
C ASN A 330 20.29 -12.98 6.29
N ASN A 331 19.06 -12.76 5.82
CA ASN A 331 18.83 -11.69 4.85
C ASN A 331 18.57 -10.35 5.56
N THR A 332 19.50 -9.42 5.41
CA THR A 332 19.22 -7.99 5.62
C THR A 332 18.21 -7.58 4.56
N LEU A 333 17.00 -7.23 4.99
CA LEU A 333 16.00 -6.58 4.15
C LEU A 333 16.28 -5.08 4.20
N THR A 334 17.02 -4.59 3.21
CA THR A 334 16.70 -3.24 2.74
C THR A 334 15.27 -3.29 2.19
N LYS A 335 14.52 -2.16 2.18
CA LYS A 335 13.37 -2.07 1.25
C LYS A 335 13.83 -2.66 -0.09
N PRO A 336 13.00 -3.42 -0.82
CA PRO A 336 13.31 -3.60 -2.23
C PRO A 336 13.47 -2.17 -2.72
N THR A 337 14.69 -1.80 -3.08
CA THR A 337 14.89 -0.56 -3.80
C THR A 337 13.90 -0.66 -4.94
N PRO A 338 12.92 0.26 -5.12
CA PRO A 338 12.65 0.59 -6.49
C PRO A 338 14.02 1.07 -7.00
N CYS A 339 14.70 0.22 -7.79
CA CYS A 339 16.01 0.50 -8.40
C CYS A 339 17.25 0.33 -7.50
N GLN A 340 18.03 -0.74 -7.75
CA GLN A 340 19.46 -0.46 -7.89
C GLN A 340 19.61 0.50 -9.08
N THR A 341 20.40 1.55 -8.87
CA THR A 341 20.80 2.62 -9.81
C THR A 341 21.05 2.15 -11.22
#